data_AF-Q54SW2-F1
#
_entry.id   AF-Q54SW2-F1
#
_cell.length_a   1.000
_cell.length_b   1.000
_cell.length_c   1.000
_cell.angle_alpha   90.00
_cell.angle_beta   90.00
_cell.angle_gamma   90.00
#
_symmetry.space_group_name_H-M   'P 1'
#
loop_
_entity.id
_entity.type
_entity.pdbx_description
1 polymer ?
#
loop_
_entity_poly.entity_id
_entity_poly.type
_entity_poly.pdbx_seq_one_letter_code
_entity_poly.pdbx_strand_id
1 'polypeptide(L)'
;MSIKSITALIFVVLCIAISSADIWSYCPGNIDATFTIDTLTVSPDPPLIGKAAFVKLAGSLSDEVTEGESVFSLQYYIDGAWRNLPTFKNDVCKLLSCPVQPGPLVFNTTINVPFITPPGQYQGTLQLTDQNNKNISCLTFATTLAYSI
;
A
#
# COMPACT_ATOMS: atom_id res chain seq x y z
N MET A 1 11.70 47.38 -24.86
CA MET A 1 12.04 46.73 -23.57
C MET A 1 10.74 46.55 -22.79
N SER A 2 9.95 45.52 -23.11
CA SER A 2 8.51 45.53 -22.78
C SER A 2 8.07 44.17 -22.25
N ILE A 3 7.89 44.12 -20.93
CA ILE A 3 7.05 43.30 -20.02
C ILE A 3 6.41 41.97 -20.48
N LYS A 4 6.15 41.74 -21.76
CA LYS A 4 5.47 40.54 -22.28
C LYS A 4 6.21 39.22 -21.99
N SER A 5 7.54 39.26 -21.84
CA SER A 5 8.33 38.06 -21.58
C SER A 5 8.25 37.56 -20.14
N ILE A 6 7.86 38.41 -19.18
CA ILE A 6 7.77 38.03 -17.75
C ILE A 6 6.48 37.24 -17.48
N THR A 7 5.37 37.58 -18.14
CA THR A 7 4.09 36.88 -17.99
C THR A 7 4.13 35.42 -18.45
N ALA A 8 4.91 35.10 -19.49
CA ALA A 8 5.06 33.73 -19.97
C ALA A 8 5.84 32.85 -18.98
N LEU A 9 6.80 33.43 -18.24
CA LEU A 9 7.61 32.70 -17.26
C LEU A 9 6.80 32.31 -16.01
N ILE A 10 5.84 33.15 -15.60
CA ILE A 10 5.01 32.90 -14.40
C ILE A 10 3.99 31.77 -14.63
N PHE A 11 3.48 31.59 -15.86
CA PHE A 11 2.49 30.54 -16.15
C PHE A 11 3.13 29.14 -16.31
N VAL A 12 4.42 29.06 -16.61
CA VAL A 12 5.14 27.79 -16.82
C VAL A 12 5.64 27.16 -15.52
N VAL A 13 5.81 27.93 -14.44
CA VAL A 13 6.58 27.49 -13.25
C VAL A 13 5.73 26.88 -12.12
N LEU A 14 4.40 26.75 -12.25
CA LEU A 14 3.56 26.22 -11.15
C LEU A 14 2.71 24.99 -11.48
N CYS A 15 3.22 24.08 -12.32
CA CYS A 15 2.78 22.67 -12.33
C CYS A 15 3.82 21.80 -11.61
N ILE A 16 4.21 22.19 -10.38
CA ILE A 16 4.86 21.24 -9.47
C ILE A 16 3.78 20.21 -9.17
N ALA A 17 3.82 19.07 -9.83
CA ALA A 17 3.09 17.90 -9.38
C ALA A 17 3.58 17.63 -7.97
N ILE A 18 2.80 18.04 -6.97
CA ILE A 18 3.04 17.65 -5.58
C ILE A 18 2.78 16.16 -5.59
N SER A 19 3.82 15.35 -5.75
CA SER A 19 3.73 13.92 -5.45
C SER A 19 3.34 13.84 -3.99
N SER A 20 2.10 13.44 -3.70
CA SER A 20 1.74 13.02 -2.35
C SER A 20 2.74 11.96 -1.93
N ALA A 21 3.27 12.08 -0.71
CA ALA A 21 4.07 11.00 -0.14
C ALA A 21 3.23 9.73 -0.16
N ASP A 22 3.84 8.62 -0.54
CA ASP A 22 3.17 7.32 -0.54
C ASP A 22 2.57 7.03 0.84
N ILE A 23 1.34 6.52 0.87
CA ILE A 23 0.67 6.12 2.12
C ILE A 23 1.33 4.90 2.78
N TRP A 24 2.31 4.27 2.13
CA TRP A 24 2.95 3.03 2.54
C TRP A 24 4.45 3.19 2.75
N SER A 25 5.03 2.29 3.54
CA SER A 25 6.48 2.14 3.72
C SER A 25 6.81 0.70 4.10
N TYR A 26 8.07 0.30 4.04
CA TYR A 26 8.49 -0.95 4.67
C TYR A 26 8.39 -0.85 6.20
N CYS A 27 8.09 -1.97 6.85
CA CYS A 27 8.22 -2.07 8.30
C CYS A 27 9.68 -1.87 8.72
N PRO A 28 9.96 -1.30 9.90
CA PRO A 28 11.32 -1.24 10.46
C PRO A 28 12.00 -2.62 10.57
N GLY A 29 11.21 -3.69 10.70
CA GLY A 29 11.67 -5.08 10.77
C GLY A 29 11.74 -5.81 9.42
N ASN A 30 11.60 -5.13 8.28
CA ASN A 30 11.67 -5.76 6.95
C ASN A 30 13.12 -6.10 6.54
N ILE A 31 13.79 -6.94 7.33
CA ILE A 31 15.18 -7.36 7.15
C ILE A 31 15.18 -8.66 6.31
N ASP A 32 16.20 -8.80 5.45
CA ASP A 32 16.43 -9.98 4.60
C ASP A 32 15.17 -10.48 3.84
N ALA A 33 14.33 -9.52 3.44
CA ALA A 33 13.09 -9.77 2.72
C ALA A 33 13.39 -10.38 1.34
N THR A 34 12.68 -11.43 0.95
CA THR A 34 12.86 -12.05 -0.39
C THR A 34 12.16 -11.27 -1.49
N PHE A 35 11.28 -10.33 -1.16
CA PHE A 35 10.56 -9.52 -2.13
C PHE A 35 10.91 -8.04 -2.03
N THR A 36 11.42 -7.49 -3.13
CA THR A 36 11.72 -6.06 -3.30
C THR A 36 10.66 -5.41 -4.17
N ILE A 37 10.01 -4.37 -3.67
CA ILE A 37 9.02 -3.57 -4.40
C ILE A 37 9.73 -2.47 -5.17
N ASP A 38 9.47 -2.41 -6.48
CA ASP A 38 9.90 -1.34 -7.38
C ASP A 38 8.84 -0.23 -7.45
N THR A 39 7.57 -0.62 -7.52
CA THR A 39 6.43 0.31 -7.53
C THR A 39 5.25 -0.27 -6.76
N LEU A 40 4.55 0.57 -6.00
CA LEU A 40 3.26 0.25 -5.40
C LEU A 40 2.38 1.48 -5.53
N THR A 41 1.25 1.32 -6.22
CA THR A 41 0.26 2.37 -6.45
C THR A 41 -1.10 1.94 -5.93
N VAL A 42 -1.84 2.89 -5.40
CA VAL A 42 -3.22 2.71 -4.93
C VAL A 42 -4.09 3.74 -5.65
N SER A 43 -5.30 3.37 -6.07
CA SER A 43 -6.24 4.30 -6.70
C SER A 43 -7.69 3.96 -6.33
N PRO A 44 -8.48 4.91 -5.77
CA PRO A 44 -8.09 6.25 -5.38
C PRO A 44 -7.06 6.23 -4.23
N ASP A 45 -6.23 7.27 -4.16
CA ASP A 45 -5.31 7.52 -3.05
C ASP A 45 -5.60 8.92 -2.47
N PRO A 46 -6.12 9.02 -1.23
CA PRO A 46 -6.43 7.90 -0.32
C PRO A 46 -7.64 7.06 -0.79
N PRO A 47 -7.75 5.80 -0.33
CA PRO A 47 -8.93 4.97 -0.55
C PRO A 47 -10.21 5.60 0.00
N LEU A 48 -11.33 5.37 -0.70
CA LEU A 48 -12.64 5.94 -0.36
C LEU A 48 -13.60 4.88 0.18
N ILE A 49 -14.37 5.25 1.20
CA ILE A 49 -15.42 4.42 1.79
C ILE A 49 -16.49 4.12 0.74
N GLY A 50 -16.92 2.86 0.67
CA GLY A 50 -17.93 2.39 -0.29
C GLY A 50 -17.42 2.24 -1.72
N LYS A 51 -16.11 2.42 -1.97
CA LYS A 51 -15.50 2.26 -3.30
C LYS A 51 -14.42 1.19 -3.29
N ALA A 52 -14.17 0.66 -4.48
CA ALA A 52 -13.04 -0.21 -4.76
C ALA A 52 -11.75 0.63 -4.86
N ALA A 53 -10.71 0.22 -4.14
CA ALA A 53 -9.35 0.71 -4.29
C ALA A 53 -8.52 -0.31 -5.07
N PHE A 54 -7.94 0.12 -6.19
CA PHE A 54 -7.09 -0.68 -7.05
C PHE A 54 -5.64 -0.54 -6.59
N VAL A 55 -5.05 -1.65 -6.19
CA VAL A 55 -3.64 -1.72 -5.80
C VAL A 55 -2.87 -2.41 -6.92
N LYS A 56 -1.83 -1.76 -7.40
CA LYS A 56 -0.86 -2.36 -8.32
C LYS A 56 0.51 -2.32 -7.69
N LEU A 57 1.13 -3.48 -7.62
CA LEU A 57 2.46 -3.67 -7.08
C LEU A 57 3.31 -4.34 -8.16
N ALA A 58 4.53 -3.85 -8.36
CA ALA A 58 5.54 -4.50 -9.18
C ALA A 58 6.85 -4.56 -8.40
N GLY A 59 7.56 -5.67 -8.56
CA GLY A 59 8.80 -5.92 -7.84
C GLY A 59 9.47 -7.20 -8.29
N SER A 60 10.45 -7.66 -7.51
CA SER A 60 11.22 -8.87 -7.78
C SER A 60 11.32 -9.76 -6.54
N LEU A 61 11.06 -11.06 -6.73
CA LEU A 61 11.17 -12.10 -5.71
C LEU A 61 12.46 -12.90 -5.90
N SER A 62 13.23 -13.10 -4.83
CA SER A 62 14.51 -13.83 -4.88
C SER A 62 14.38 -15.34 -4.71
N ASP A 63 13.34 -15.80 -4.00
CA ASP A 63 13.18 -17.18 -3.55
C ASP A 63 11.81 -17.73 -3.97
N GLU A 64 11.70 -19.02 -4.26
CA GLU A 64 10.42 -19.64 -4.58
C GLU A 64 9.49 -19.62 -3.36
N VAL A 65 8.22 -19.23 -3.56
CA VAL A 65 7.18 -19.29 -2.52
C VAL A 65 6.16 -20.36 -2.90
N THR A 66 6.10 -21.43 -2.11
CA THR A 66 5.17 -22.56 -2.33
C THR A 66 3.98 -22.54 -1.38
N GLU A 67 4.18 -22.02 -0.18
CA GLU A 67 3.19 -21.78 0.87
C GLU A 67 3.67 -20.63 1.77
N GLY A 68 2.88 -20.23 2.76
CA GLY A 68 3.27 -19.14 3.65
C GLY A 68 2.11 -18.51 4.42
N GLU A 69 2.43 -17.66 5.40
CA GLU A 69 1.45 -16.90 6.19
C GLU A 69 1.41 -15.42 5.77
N SER A 70 0.19 -14.89 5.66
CA SER A 70 -0.08 -13.47 5.55
C SER A 70 -0.78 -12.99 6.82
N VAL A 71 -0.23 -11.97 7.45
CA VAL A 71 -0.75 -11.36 8.67
C VAL A 71 -1.04 -9.90 8.42
N PHE A 72 -2.31 -9.54 8.45
CA PHE A 72 -2.79 -8.19 8.25
C PHE A 72 -3.36 -7.63 9.55
N SER A 73 -2.72 -6.60 10.08
CA SER A 73 -3.13 -5.90 11.30
C SER A 73 -3.56 -4.49 10.99
N LEU A 74 -4.64 -4.04 11.62
CA LEU A 74 -5.21 -2.71 11.43
C LEU A 74 -5.38 -2.00 12.77
N GLN A 75 -5.23 -0.69 12.74
CA GLN A 75 -5.54 0.21 13.84
C GLN A 75 -6.40 1.36 13.35
N TYR A 76 -7.37 1.75 14.17
CA TYR A 76 -8.23 2.90 13.95
C TYR A 76 -7.97 3.95 15.02
N TYR A 77 -7.82 5.21 14.63
CA TYR A 77 -7.61 6.32 15.56
C TYR A 77 -8.94 6.87 16.04
N ILE A 78 -9.20 6.78 17.35
CA ILE A 78 -10.42 7.26 18.00
C ILE A 78 -10.10 7.77 19.41
N ASP A 79 -10.74 8.88 19.81
CA ASP A 79 -10.58 9.50 21.14
C ASP A 79 -9.12 9.75 21.54
N GLY A 80 -8.31 10.22 20.61
CA GLY A 80 -6.92 10.60 20.86
C GLY A 80 -5.92 9.44 20.86
N ALA A 81 -6.34 8.21 20.55
CA ALA A 81 -5.47 7.04 20.61
C ALA A 81 -5.75 6.02 19.50
N TRP A 82 -4.73 5.23 19.17
CA TRP A 82 -4.87 4.07 18.28
C TRP A 82 -5.55 2.91 19.00
N ARG A 83 -6.47 2.24 18.31
CA ARG A 83 -7.16 1.03 18.76
C ARG A 83 -6.93 -0.08 17.76
N ASN A 84 -6.43 -1.22 18.25
CA ASN A 84 -6.26 -2.41 17.42
C ASN A 84 -7.63 -2.94 16.97
N LEU A 85 -7.75 -3.17 15.66
CA LEU A 85 -8.82 -3.98 15.07
C LEU A 85 -8.36 -5.45 15.02
N PRO A 86 -9.27 -6.40 14.74
CA PRO A 86 -8.90 -7.80 14.60
C PRO A 86 -7.76 -8.00 13.59
N THR A 87 -6.75 -8.78 13.98
CA THR A 87 -5.70 -9.23 13.07
C THR A 87 -6.24 -10.36 12.19
N PHE A 88 -6.06 -10.23 10.89
CA PHE A 88 -6.44 -11.24 9.92
C PHE A 88 -5.22 -12.07 9.53
N LYS A 89 -5.29 -13.38 9.74
CA LYS A 89 -4.28 -14.36 9.35
C LYS A 89 -4.82 -15.20 8.21
N ASN A 90 -4.05 -15.35 7.14
CA ASN A 90 -4.46 -16.10 5.95
C ASN A 90 -3.24 -16.70 5.24
N ASP A 91 -3.44 -17.59 4.28
CA ASP A 91 -2.31 -18.13 3.51
C ASP A 91 -1.86 -17.14 2.44
N VAL A 92 -0.54 -17.02 2.24
CA VAL A 92 0.03 -16.22 1.14
C VAL A 92 -0.54 -16.68 -0.21
N CYS A 93 -0.77 -17.98 -0.38
CA CYS A 93 -1.33 -18.56 -1.60
C CYS A 93 -2.83 -18.32 -1.82
N LYS A 94 -3.52 -17.65 -0.87
CA LYS A 94 -4.83 -17.05 -1.15
C LYS A 94 -4.71 -15.69 -1.85
N LEU A 95 -3.55 -15.04 -1.73
CA LEU A 95 -3.24 -13.77 -2.37
C LEU A 95 -2.48 -13.98 -3.68
N LEU A 96 -1.54 -14.93 -3.70
CA LEU A 96 -0.67 -15.21 -4.85
C LEU A 96 -1.00 -16.58 -5.45
N SER A 97 -0.78 -16.74 -6.76
CA SER A 97 -0.87 -18.04 -7.43
C SER A 97 0.39 -18.86 -7.18
N CYS A 98 0.38 -19.69 -6.14
CA CYS A 98 1.51 -20.56 -5.81
C CYS A 98 1.60 -21.82 -6.72
N PRO A 99 2.80 -22.35 -6.98
CA PRO A 99 4.10 -21.82 -6.54
C PRO A 99 4.50 -20.57 -7.34
N VAL A 100 5.02 -19.57 -6.63
CA VAL A 100 5.54 -18.33 -7.23
C VAL A 100 7.05 -18.51 -7.45
N GLN A 101 7.46 -18.50 -8.71
CA GLN A 101 8.87 -18.65 -9.08
C GLN A 101 9.66 -17.36 -8.79
N PRO A 102 10.97 -17.46 -8.50
CA PRO A 102 11.85 -16.29 -8.43
C PRO A 102 11.82 -15.47 -9.71
N GLY A 103 11.92 -14.15 -9.57
CA GLY A 103 11.99 -13.20 -10.67
C GLY A 103 11.03 -12.03 -10.54
N PRO A 104 10.89 -11.23 -11.63
CA PRO A 104 9.96 -10.10 -11.66
C PRO A 104 8.51 -10.57 -11.56
N LEU A 105 7.73 -9.88 -10.72
CA LEU A 105 6.30 -10.14 -10.58
C LEU A 105 5.50 -8.85 -10.50
N VAL A 106 4.30 -8.91 -11.05
CA VAL A 106 3.30 -7.85 -10.98
C VAL A 106 2.06 -8.40 -10.31
N PHE A 107 1.63 -7.75 -9.24
CA PHE A 107 0.44 -8.09 -8.50
C PHE A 107 -0.58 -6.97 -8.62
N ASN A 108 -1.78 -7.33 -9.10
CA ASN A 108 -2.91 -6.40 -9.18
C ASN A 108 -4.03 -6.94 -8.31
N THR A 109 -4.51 -6.14 -7.36
CA THR A 109 -5.65 -6.51 -6.53
C THR A 109 -6.62 -5.35 -6.37
N THR A 110 -7.84 -5.70 -5.99
CA THR A 110 -8.90 -4.73 -5.69
C THR A 110 -9.33 -4.92 -4.25
N ILE A 111 -9.20 -3.86 -3.46
CA ILE A 111 -9.63 -3.82 -2.07
C ILE A 111 -10.95 -3.05 -2.01
N ASN A 112 -12.01 -3.73 -1.59
CA ASN A 112 -13.30 -3.07 -1.36
C ASN A 112 -13.32 -2.49 0.05
N VAL A 113 -13.56 -1.19 0.18
CA VAL A 113 -13.81 -0.56 1.49
C VAL A 113 -15.32 -0.55 1.71
N PRO A 114 -15.86 -1.34 2.67
CA PRO A 114 -17.31 -1.39 2.91
C PRO A 114 -17.92 -0.03 3.22
N PHE A 115 -19.19 0.18 2.85
CA PHE A 115 -19.89 1.45 3.13
C PHE A 115 -20.12 1.71 4.63
N ILE A 116 -20.07 0.67 5.46
CA ILE A 116 -20.23 0.75 6.92
C ILE A 116 -18.92 1.08 7.65
N THR A 117 -17.80 1.21 6.93
CA THR A 117 -16.50 1.53 7.53
C THR A 117 -16.54 2.94 8.16
N PRO A 118 -16.19 3.10 9.44
CA PRO A 118 -16.14 4.42 10.08
C PRO A 118 -15.14 5.36 9.39
N PRO A 119 -15.49 6.63 9.15
CA PRO A 119 -14.52 7.61 8.64
C PRO A 119 -13.44 7.91 9.68
N GLY A 120 -12.25 8.27 9.21
CA GLY A 120 -11.13 8.66 10.06
C GLY A 120 -9.79 8.07 9.64
N GLN A 121 -8.83 8.10 10.56
CA GLN A 121 -7.46 7.67 10.30
C GLN A 121 -7.29 6.18 10.61
N TYR A 122 -6.66 5.49 9.68
CA TYR A 122 -6.30 4.08 9.78
C TYR A 122 -4.82 3.92 9.52
N GLN A 123 -4.21 3.00 10.25
CA GLN A 123 -2.89 2.50 9.91
C GLN A 123 -2.90 0.98 9.98
N GLY A 124 -2.01 0.34 9.24
CA GLY A 124 -1.94 -1.11 9.24
C GLY A 124 -0.58 -1.64 8.87
N THR A 125 -0.46 -2.94 9.05
CA THR A 125 0.75 -3.71 8.77
C THR A 125 0.35 -4.96 8.02
N LEU A 126 1.01 -5.24 6.91
CA LEU A 126 0.93 -6.48 6.17
C LEU A 126 2.29 -7.18 6.25
N GLN A 127 2.34 -8.30 6.95
CA GLN A 127 3.52 -9.16 7.04
C GLN A 127 3.27 -10.42 6.22
N LEU A 128 4.19 -10.76 5.34
CA LEU A 128 4.17 -11.98 4.53
C LEU A 128 5.40 -12.83 4.88
N THR A 129 5.20 -14.13 5.12
CA THR A 129 6.27 -15.11 5.32
C THR A 129 6.06 -16.33 4.44
N ASP A 130 7.14 -16.99 4.02
CA ASP A 130 7.12 -18.17 3.14
C ASP A 130 7.01 -19.50 3.90
N GLN A 131 7.15 -20.62 3.19
CA GLN A 131 7.15 -21.99 3.71
C GLN A 131 8.20 -22.28 4.79
N ASN A 132 9.27 -21.48 4.84
CA ASN A 132 10.36 -21.59 5.81
C ASN A 132 10.26 -20.51 6.91
N ASN A 133 9.14 -19.79 6.99
CA ASN A 133 8.95 -18.59 7.81
C ASN A 133 9.92 -17.45 7.47
N LYS A 134 10.54 -17.46 6.29
CA LYS A 134 11.38 -16.35 5.84
C LYS A 134 10.50 -15.16 5.48
N ASN A 135 10.97 -13.95 5.81
CA ASN A 135 10.28 -12.72 5.48
C ASN A 135 10.18 -12.56 3.95
N ILE A 136 8.97 -12.59 3.40
CA ILE A 136 8.74 -12.23 2.00
C ILE A 136 8.77 -10.71 1.89
N SER A 137 7.88 -10.03 2.64
CA SER A 137 7.83 -8.59 2.75
C SER A 137 7.01 -8.18 3.97
N CYS A 138 7.39 -7.06 4.58
CA CYS A 138 6.60 -6.39 5.61
C CYS A 138 6.37 -4.93 5.20
N LEU A 139 5.09 -4.58 5.07
CA LEU A 139 4.63 -3.24 4.70
C LEU A 139 3.81 -2.63 5.82
N THR A 140 3.98 -1.34 6.04
CA THR A 140 3.08 -0.50 6.83
C THR A 140 2.37 0.49 5.93
N PHE A 141 1.18 0.90 6.30
CA PHE A 141 0.50 2.01 5.66
C PHE A 141 -0.24 2.88 6.68
N ALA A 142 -0.46 4.14 6.33
CA ALA A 142 -1.29 5.08 7.07
C ALA A 142 -2.13 5.89 6.09
N THR A 143 -3.45 5.90 6.28
CA THR A 143 -4.38 6.58 5.37
C THR A 143 -5.58 7.16 6.12
N THR A 144 -6.27 8.09 5.50
CA THR A 144 -7.53 8.65 6.01
C THR A 144 -8.67 8.21 5.11
N LEU A 145 -9.63 7.47 5.67
CA LEU A 145 -10.81 7.02 4.95
C LEU A 145 -11.94 8.03 5.09
N ALA A 146 -12.49 8.45 3.95
CA ALA A 146 -13.63 9.34 3.84
C ALA A 146 -14.61 8.83 2.78
N TYR A 147 -15.86 9.27 2.84
CA TYR A 147 -16.82 9.05 1.75
C TYR A 147 -16.45 9.88 0.53
N SER A 148 -16.90 9.44 -0.65
CA SER A 148 -16.98 10.36 -1.79
C SER A 148 -18.04 11.41 -1.47
N ILE A 149 -17.63 12.68 -1.43
CA ILE A 149 -18.57 13.78 -1.62
C ILE A 149 -19.06 13.81 -3.07
#